data_AF-A0A8H7WUP9-F1
#
_entry.id   AF-A0A8H7WUP9-F1
#
_cell.length_a   1.000
_cell.length_b   1.000
_cell.length_c   1.000
_cell.angle_alpha   90.00
_cell.angle_beta   90.00
_cell.angle_gamma   90.00
#
_symmetry.space_group_name_H-M   'P 1'
#
loop_
_entity.id
_entity.type
_entity.pdbx_description
1 polymer ?
#
loop_
_entity_poly.entity_id
_entity_poly.type
_entity_poly.pdbx_seq_one_letter_code
_entity_poly.pdbx_strand_id
1 'polypeptide(L)'
;MGSLNPTPSTLPYWQINIPPPQREALCPAFLQNLKPKELAIISTPDSEYHILSWSEVQHVIAVNALDAFQRIPSDLRRYLAYNHHLKQKHGSVMNFVLRERLGWSEPIVPDGKKIFERETDVKILWNDWPYGIDPKIVHLVVWTKFDLEDDPATDDLTDDARGEIERFVKGTFGDVVGKENVIWFKNWRSLKSVNAVEHFHVMLYDPDPEFIERITNGDVPLSQKI
;
A
#
# COMPACT_ATOMS: atom_id res chain seq x y z
N MET A 1 -21.59 -5.61 51.56
CA MET A 1 -20.84 -6.22 50.43
C MET A 1 -21.63 -5.97 49.16
N GLY A 2 -21.27 -4.93 48.41
CA GLY A 2 -21.83 -4.68 47.07
C GLY A 2 -20.69 -4.79 46.08
N SER A 3 -20.60 -5.94 45.41
CA SER A 3 -19.61 -6.18 44.36
C SER A 3 -19.95 -5.29 43.16
N LEU A 4 -19.16 -4.23 42.95
CA LEU A 4 -19.16 -3.49 41.70
C LEU A 4 -18.57 -4.42 40.64
N ASN A 5 -19.43 -5.03 39.82
CA ASN A 5 -18.97 -5.60 38.57
C ASN A 5 -18.46 -4.43 37.72
N PRO A 6 -17.17 -4.38 37.34
CA PRO A 6 -16.74 -3.42 36.33
C PRO A 6 -17.41 -3.85 35.02
N THR A 7 -18.34 -3.03 34.52
CA THR A 7 -18.71 -3.11 33.11
C THR A 7 -17.41 -3.01 32.30
N PRO A 8 -17.11 -3.94 31.38
CA PRO A 8 -15.99 -3.76 30.49
C PRO A 8 -16.29 -2.50 29.69
N SER A 9 -15.61 -1.41 30.04
CA SER A 9 -15.60 -0.16 29.29
C SER A 9 -14.96 -0.49 27.93
N THR A 10 -15.75 -1.00 27.00
CA THR A 10 -15.32 -1.15 25.61
C THR A 10 -15.10 0.26 25.09
N LEU A 11 -13.83 0.61 24.89
CA LEU A 11 -13.46 1.89 24.34
C LEU A 11 -14.21 2.08 23.02
N PRO A 12 -14.70 3.30 22.73
CA PRO A 12 -15.22 3.57 21.39
C PRO A 12 -14.12 3.31 20.35
N TYR A 13 -14.50 2.88 19.14
CA TYR A 13 -13.54 2.44 18.11
C TYR A 13 -12.44 3.48 17.82
N TRP A 14 -12.77 4.78 17.88
CA TRP A 14 -11.80 5.85 17.65
C TRP A 14 -10.81 6.07 18.81
N GLN A 15 -10.92 5.33 19.91
CA GLN A 15 -9.99 5.32 21.04
C GLN A 15 -9.23 3.99 21.17
N ILE A 16 -9.55 2.98 20.37
CA ILE A 16 -8.81 1.71 20.31
C ILE A 16 -7.40 1.98 19.75
N ASN A 17 -6.40 1.29 20.32
CA ASN A 17 -4.97 1.50 20.07
C ASN A 17 -4.45 2.91 20.43
N ILE A 18 -5.24 3.74 21.12
CA ILE A 18 -4.83 5.08 21.55
C ILE A 18 -4.46 5.07 23.05
N PRO A 19 -3.26 5.55 23.42
CA PRO A 19 -2.88 5.74 24.82
C PRO A 19 -3.86 6.68 25.54
N PRO A 20 -4.22 6.43 26.83
CA PRO A 20 -5.20 7.25 27.54
C PRO A 20 -5.01 8.77 27.45
N PRO A 21 -3.79 9.33 27.53
CA PRO A 21 -3.58 10.78 27.42
C PRO A 21 -3.90 11.39 26.05
N GLN A 22 -3.96 10.56 25.00
CA GLN A 22 -4.19 11.00 23.61
C GLN A 22 -5.63 10.73 23.15
N ARG A 23 -6.50 10.20 24.02
CA ARG A 23 -7.87 9.86 23.66
C ARG A 23 -8.73 11.11 23.56
N GLU A 24 -9.29 11.31 22.38
CA GLU A 24 -10.28 12.35 22.13
C GLU A 24 -11.68 11.88 22.55
N ALA A 25 -12.44 12.77 23.19
CA ALA A 25 -13.81 12.48 23.61
C ALA A 25 -14.75 12.32 22.40
N LEU A 26 -14.52 13.09 21.34
CA LEU A 26 -15.30 13.06 20.10
C LEU A 26 -14.59 12.24 19.03
N CYS A 27 -15.35 11.63 18.13
CA CYS A 27 -14.78 10.93 16.99
C CYS A 27 -14.14 11.92 16.01
N PRO A 28 -12.84 11.80 15.69
CA PRO A 28 -12.16 12.67 14.74
C PRO A 28 -12.82 12.66 13.36
N ALA A 29 -12.81 13.80 12.66
CA ALA A 29 -13.48 13.96 11.37
C ALA A 29 -13.07 12.90 10.33
N PHE A 30 -11.82 12.47 10.34
CA PHE A 30 -11.29 11.45 9.42
C PHE A 30 -11.75 10.02 9.72
N LEU A 31 -12.47 9.79 10.82
CA LEU A 31 -13.02 8.49 11.22
C LEU A 31 -14.55 8.45 11.23
N GLN A 32 -15.25 9.55 10.94
CA GLN A 32 -16.71 9.61 11.07
C GLN A 32 -17.46 8.83 9.97
N ASN A 33 -16.84 8.64 8.80
CA ASN A 33 -17.49 8.06 7.61
C ASN A 33 -16.70 6.87 7.04
N LEU A 34 -16.32 5.93 7.91
CA LEU A 34 -15.58 4.73 7.51
C LEU A 34 -16.46 3.74 6.75
N LYS A 35 -15.87 3.05 5.78
CA LYS A 35 -16.49 1.87 5.17
C LYS A 35 -16.59 0.76 6.21
N PRO A 36 -17.54 -0.20 6.07
CA PRO A 36 -17.69 -1.30 7.03
C PRO A 36 -16.40 -2.07 7.32
N LYS A 37 -15.59 -2.34 6.29
CA LYS A 37 -14.28 -3.00 6.42
C LYS A 37 -13.29 -2.16 7.23
N GLU A 38 -13.21 -0.85 6.98
CA GLU A 38 -12.31 0.04 7.70
C GLU A 38 -12.74 0.18 9.17
N LEU A 39 -14.05 0.28 9.43
CA LEU A 39 -14.59 0.31 10.78
C LEU A 39 -14.24 -0.96 11.55
N ALA A 40 -14.39 -2.13 10.91
CA ALA A 40 -14.02 -3.41 11.52
C ALA A 40 -12.53 -3.44 11.90
N ILE A 41 -11.63 -3.05 10.99
CA ILE A 41 -10.19 -3.02 11.25
C ILE A 41 -9.84 -2.04 12.36
N ILE A 42 -10.34 -0.79 12.31
CA ILE A 42 -10.06 0.23 13.34
C ILE A 42 -10.60 -0.18 14.71
N SER A 43 -11.63 -1.02 14.74
CA SER A 43 -12.21 -1.53 15.99
C SER A 43 -11.41 -2.68 16.63
N THR A 44 -10.34 -3.14 16.00
CA THR A 44 -9.51 -4.26 16.46
C THR A 44 -8.25 -3.75 17.17
N PRO A 45 -7.89 -4.27 18.35
CA PRO A 45 -6.60 -4.01 18.97
C PRO A 45 -5.44 -4.50 18.09
N ASP A 46 -4.33 -3.76 18.04
CA ASP A 46 -3.14 -4.16 17.25
C ASP A 46 -2.62 -5.54 17.68
N SER A 47 -2.76 -5.89 18.96
CA SER A 47 -2.35 -7.19 19.51
C SER A 47 -3.18 -8.38 18.97
N GLU A 48 -4.35 -8.12 18.40
CA GLU A 48 -5.21 -9.13 17.78
C GLU A 48 -5.01 -9.21 16.26
N TYR A 49 -4.16 -8.34 15.70
CA TYR A 49 -3.86 -8.34 14.28
C TYR A 49 -2.89 -9.48 13.92
N HIS A 50 -3.22 -10.25 12.89
CA HIS A 50 -2.35 -11.31 12.37
C HIS A 50 -1.40 -10.76 11.31
N ILE A 51 -0.11 -10.84 11.59
CA ILE A 51 0.95 -10.45 10.64
C ILE A 51 1.16 -11.59 9.64
N LEU A 52 0.95 -11.31 8.35
CA LEU A 52 1.14 -12.33 7.30
C LEU A 52 2.63 -12.61 7.08
N SER A 53 3.00 -13.89 7.18
CA SER A 53 4.32 -14.40 6.78
C SER A 53 4.53 -14.37 5.27
N TRP A 54 5.77 -14.51 4.81
CA TRP A 54 6.08 -14.58 3.37
C TRP A 54 5.28 -15.66 2.63
N SER A 55 5.15 -16.86 3.21
CA SER A 55 4.37 -17.94 2.61
C SER A 55 2.89 -17.63 2.50
N GLU A 56 2.32 -16.92 3.49
CA GLU A 56 0.92 -16.49 3.45
C GLU A 56 0.70 -15.40 2.41
N VAL A 57 1.63 -14.44 2.30
CA VAL A 57 1.63 -13.41 1.25
C VAL A 57 1.67 -14.05 -0.13
N GLN A 58 2.56 -15.02 -0.35
CA GLN A 58 2.64 -15.78 -1.59
C GLN A 58 1.33 -16.51 -1.90
N HIS A 59 0.73 -17.16 -0.89
CA HIS A 59 -0.54 -17.85 -1.05
C HIS A 59 -1.68 -16.89 -1.41
N VAL A 60 -1.81 -15.77 -0.70
CA VAL A 60 -2.81 -14.72 -0.95
C VAL A 60 -2.77 -14.24 -2.41
N ILE A 61 -1.58 -13.98 -2.94
CA ILE A 61 -1.41 -13.54 -4.32
C ILE A 61 -1.71 -14.69 -5.30
N ALA A 62 -1.26 -15.91 -5.00
CA ALA A 62 -1.51 -17.08 -5.86
C ALA A 62 -3.00 -17.40 -6.05
N VAL A 63 -3.83 -17.14 -5.02
CA VAL A 63 -5.29 -17.32 -5.10
C VAL A 63 -6.06 -16.02 -5.41
N ASN A 64 -5.35 -14.93 -5.73
CA ASN A 64 -5.92 -13.60 -6.00
C ASN A 64 -6.83 -13.05 -4.88
N ALA A 65 -6.57 -13.42 -3.62
CA ALA A 65 -7.32 -12.96 -2.44
C ALA A 65 -6.78 -11.63 -1.88
N LEU A 66 -6.57 -10.64 -2.77
CA LEU A 66 -5.86 -9.39 -2.42
C LEU A 66 -6.56 -8.57 -1.33
N ASP A 67 -7.84 -8.85 -1.05
CA ASP A 67 -8.59 -8.23 0.04
C ASP A 67 -8.12 -8.69 1.45
N ALA A 68 -7.38 -9.79 1.54
CA ALA A 68 -6.70 -10.22 2.76
C ALA A 68 -5.60 -9.23 3.19
N PHE A 69 -5.02 -8.48 2.23
CA PHE A 69 -4.05 -7.46 2.55
C PHE A 69 -4.69 -6.26 3.26
N GLN A 70 -4.31 -6.09 4.52
CA GLN A 70 -4.80 -5.04 5.39
C GLN A 70 -3.63 -4.35 6.07
N ARG A 71 -3.87 -3.16 6.61
CA ARG A 71 -2.90 -2.49 7.48
C ARG A 71 -3.18 -2.89 8.93
N ILE A 72 -2.14 -2.86 9.75
CA ILE A 72 -2.32 -2.89 11.21
C ILE A 72 -3.31 -1.79 11.59
N PRO A 73 -4.24 -2.00 12.54
CA PRO A 73 -5.28 -1.03 12.86
C PRO A 73 -4.77 0.38 13.18
N SER A 74 -3.69 0.51 13.97
CA SER A 74 -3.05 1.79 14.23
C SER A 74 -2.48 2.46 12.97
N ASP A 75 -1.87 1.70 12.06
CA ASP A 75 -1.36 2.22 10.78
C ASP A 75 -2.49 2.61 9.82
N LEU A 76 -3.61 1.87 9.81
CA LEU A 76 -4.80 2.28 9.05
C LEU A 76 -5.32 3.63 9.58
N ARG A 77 -5.35 3.82 10.90
CA ARG A 77 -5.75 5.09 11.50
C ARG A 77 -4.84 6.23 11.05
N ARG A 78 -3.53 6.04 11.13
CA ARG A 78 -2.52 7.03 10.70
C ARG A 78 -2.66 7.34 9.20
N TYR A 79 -2.87 6.33 8.37
CA TYR A 79 -3.14 6.47 6.93
C TYR A 79 -4.38 7.33 6.65
N LEU A 80 -5.49 7.06 7.34
CA LEU A 80 -6.74 7.82 7.18
C LEU A 80 -6.57 9.27 7.64
N ALA A 81 -5.90 9.49 8.77
CA ALA A 81 -5.58 10.82 9.25
C ALA A 81 -4.71 11.58 8.24
N TYR A 82 -3.65 10.95 7.73
CA TYR A 82 -2.73 11.56 6.76
C TYR A 82 -3.46 11.93 5.46
N ASN A 83 -4.24 11.00 4.90
CA ASN A 83 -5.02 11.26 3.69
C ASN A 83 -6.05 12.37 3.86
N HIS A 84 -6.65 12.49 5.04
CA HIS A 84 -7.59 13.57 5.33
C HIS A 84 -6.90 14.94 5.25
N HIS A 85 -5.73 15.09 5.88
CA HIS A 85 -4.95 16.33 5.83
C HIS A 85 -4.40 16.61 4.43
N LEU A 86 -3.91 15.58 3.76
CA LEU A 86 -3.33 15.70 2.43
C LEU A 86 -4.39 16.18 1.42
N LYS A 87 -5.62 15.64 1.46
CA LYS A 87 -6.73 16.10 0.61
C LYS A 87 -7.04 17.58 0.82
N GLN A 88 -6.97 18.09 2.06
CA GLN A 88 -7.18 19.51 2.33
C GLN A 88 -6.05 20.38 1.75
N LYS A 89 -4.80 19.90 1.82
CA LYS A 89 -3.62 20.67 1.37
C LYS A 89 -3.38 20.63 -0.14
N HIS A 90 -3.56 19.47 -0.77
CA HIS A 90 -3.21 19.24 -2.18
C HIS A 90 -4.44 19.06 -3.10
N GLY A 91 -5.65 19.15 -2.54
CA GLY A 91 -6.92 18.91 -3.22
C GLY A 91 -7.25 17.44 -3.42
N SER A 92 -6.24 16.59 -3.69
CA SER A 92 -6.40 15.15 -3.81
C SER A 92 -5.12 14.40 -3.45
N VAL A 93 -5.26 13.11 -3.08
CA VAL A 93 -4.12 12.19 -2.89
C VAL A 93 -3.32 12.04 -4.19
N MET A 94 -4.03 11.98 -5.32
CA MET A 94 -3.44 11.88 -6.64
C MET A 94 -2.48 13.05 -6.94
N ASN A 95 -2.94 14.29 -6.72
CA ASN A 95 -2.14 15.48 -7.02
C ASN A 95 -0.84 15.50 -6.22
N PHE A 96 -0.90 15.06 -4.97
CA PHE A 96 0.28 14.89 -4.14
C PHE A 96 1.22 13.82 -4.69
N VAL A 97 0.71 12.62 -5.00
CA VAL A 97 1.55 11.53 -5.52
C VAL A 97 2.22 11.97 -6.82
N LEU A 98 1.47 12.53 -7.77
CA LEU A 98 2.02 13.02 -9.03
C LEU A 98 3.12 14.06 -8.85
N ARG A 99 2.86 15.11 -8.06
CA ARG A 99 3.77 16.26 -7.94
C ARG A 99 4.93 16.01 -6.97
N GLU A 100 4.62 15.49 -5.79
CA GLU A 100 5.58 15.39 -4.68
C GLU A 100 6.33 14.07 -4.66
N ARG A 101 5.73 12.97 -5.16
CA ARG A 101 6.38 11.65 -5.20
C ARG A 101 6.97 11.32 -6.55
N LEU A 102 6.16 11.49 -7.58
CA LEU A 102 6.56 11.12 -8.93
C LEU A 102 7.31 12.26 -9.62
N GLY A 103 7.04 13.52 -9.27
CA GLY A 103 7.60 14.66 -10.00
C GLY A 103 7.14 14.68 -11.46
N TRP A 104 5.97 14.12 -11.74
CA TRP A 104 5.36 14.09 -13.08
C TRP A 104 4.30 15.19 -13.20
N SER A 105 4.21 15.79 -14.38
CA SER A 105 3.24 16.83 -14.71
C SER A 105 2.20 16.31 -15.71
N GLU A 106 0.98 16.81 -15.60
CA GLU A 106 -0.07 16.51 -16.57
C GLU A 106 0.08 17.36 -17.86
N PRO A 107 -0.21 16.80 -19.06
CA PRO A 107 -0.54 15.40 -19.29
C PRO A 107 0.67 14.48 -19.10
N ILE A 108 0.44 13.30 -18.53
CA ILE A 108 1.49 12.29 -18.36
C ILE A 108 1.75 11.67 -19.73
N VAL A 109 2.93 11.90 -20.28
CA VAL A 109 3.34 11.36 -21.58
C VAL A 109 4.60 10.53 -21.39
N PRO A 110 4.59 9.24 -21.79
CA PRO A 110 5.80 8.44 -21.82
C PRO A 110 6.85 8.99 -22.79
N ASP A 111 8.11 8.91 -22.39
CA ASP A 111 9.26 9.27 -23.24
C ASP A 111 9.62 8.12 -24.20
N GLY A 112 9.43 6.88 -23.75
CA GLY A 112 9.65 5.65 -24.52
C GLY A 112 8.49 5.31 -25.46
N LYS A 113 8.73 4.33 -26.35
CA LYS A 113 7.69 3.75 -27.22
C LYS A 113 7.06 2.50 -26.60
N LYS A 114 7.76 1.86 -25.67
CA LYS A 114 7.31 0.65 -24.97
C LYS A 114 7.46 0.82 -23.46
N ILE A 115 6.60 0.12 -22.72
CA ILE A 115 6.70 0.06 -21.27
C ILE A 115 8.06 -0.51 -20.84
N PHE A 116 8.64 0.07 -19.78
CA PHE A 116 9.97 -0.27 -19.25
C PHE A 116 11.15 -0.06 -20.21
N GLU A 117 10.97 0.62 -21.35
CA GLU A 117 12.06 0.98 -22.27
C GLU A 117 12.96 2.09 -21.71
N ARG A 118 12.36 3.05 -21.00
CA ARG A 118 13.04 4.22 -20.44
C ARG A 118 12.84 4.28 -18.93
N GLU A 119 13.93 4.45 -18.20
CA GLU A 119 13.90 4.62 -16.76
C GLU A 119 13.13 5.88 -16.34
N THR A 120 13.06 6.92 -17.19
CA THR A 120 12.31 8.15 -16.91
C THR A 120 10.79 7.97 -16.87
N ASP A 121 10.29 6.85 -17.41
CA ASP A 121 8.87 6.51 -17.42
C ASP A 121 8.45 5.64 -16.24
N VAL A 122 9.39 5.26 -15.39
CA VAL A 122 9.18 4.33 -14.27
C VAL A 122 9.71 4.94 -12.99
N LYS A 123 8.98 4.77 -11.89
CA LYS A 123 9.50 5.08 -10.56
C LYS A 123 9.24 3.93 -9.60
N ILE A 124 10.29 3.47 -8.95
CA ILE A 124 10.23 2.44 -7.91
C ILE A 124 10.36 3.16 -6.58
N LEU A 125 9.29 3.16 -5.79
CA LEU A 125 9.23 3.84 -4.50
C LEU A 125 8.80 2.86 -3.42
N TRP A 126 9.06 3.19 -2.17
CA TRP A 126 8.43 2.48 -1.07
C TRP A 126 6.91 2.68 -1.09
N ASN A 127 6.17 1.66 -0.66
CA ASN A 127 4.79 1.90 -0.28
C ASN A 127 4.77 2.77 0.97
N ASP A 128 4.15 3.93 0.86
CA ASP A 128 4.07 4.89 1.96
C ASP A 128 3.37 4.37 3.19
N TRP A 129 2.42 3.47 2.97
CA TRP A 129 1.57 2.90 3.98
C TRP A 129 1.49 1.40 3.72
N PRO A 130 2.55 0.65 4.06
CA PRO A 130 2.64 -0.77 3.80
C PRO A 130 1.57 -1.55 4.57
N TYR A 131 1.37 -2.81 4.17
CA TYR A 131 0.45 -3.72 4.84
C TYR A 131 1.02 -4.27 6.15
N GLY A 132 0.16 -4.83 7.00
CA GLY A 132 0.55 -5.57 8.20
C GLY A 132 1.08 -6.95 7.83
N ILE A 133 2.31 -6.98 7.34
CA ILE A 133 3.00 -8.19 6.89
C ILE A 133 4.35 -8.29 7.60
N ASP A 134 4.99 -9.45 7.48
CA ASP A 134 6.31 -9.71 8.08
C ASP A 134 7.27 -8.54 7.80
N PRO A 135 7.90 -7.94 8.83
CA PRO A 135 8.78 -6.77 8.67
C PRO A 135 10.01 -7.03 7.80
N LYS A 136 10.35 -8.29 7.51
CA LYS A 136 11.38 -8.64 6.51
C LYS A 136 10.91 -8.42 5.08
N ILE A 137 9.61 -8.28 4.84
CA ILE A 137 9.06 -8.06 3.50
C ILE A 137 9.11 -6.56 3.19
N VAL A 138 9.91 -6.22 2.19
CA VAL A 138 9.98 -4.87 1.64
C VAL A 138 8.84 -4.70 0.64
N HIS A 139 7.93 -3.75 0.91
CA HIS A 139 6.78 -3.45 0.06
C HIS A 139 7.05 -2.20 -0.79
N LEU A 140 7.30 -2.42 -2.08
CA LEU A 140 7.51 -1.37 -3.07
C LEU A 140 6.28 -1.16 -3.95
N VAL A 141 6.23 0.00 -4.57
CA VAL A 141 5.28 0.37 -5.61
C VAL A 141 6.05 0.80 -6.84
N VAL A 142 5.78 0.14 -7.96
CA VAL A 142 6.33 0.51 -9.26
C VAL A 142 5.27 1.30 -10.00
N TRP A 143 5.57 2.56 -10.26
CA TRP A 143 4.74 3.50 -11.00
C TRP A 143 5.23 3.58 -12.44
N THR A 144 4.29 3.64 -13.39
CA THR A 144 4.61 3.77 -14.81
C THR A 144 3.77 4.88 -15.45
N LYS A 145 4.35 5.59 -16.43
CA LYS A 145 3.62 6.54 -17.28
C LYS A 145 2.76 5.84 -18.33
N PHE A 146 2.99 4.55 -18.59
CA PHE A 146 2.24 3.76 -19.55
C PHE A 146 0.98 3.16 -18.92
N ASP A 147 -0.06 3.02 -19.73
CA ASP A 147 -1.23 2.25 -19.35
C ASP A 147 -0.90 0.76 -19.24
N LEU A 148 -1.45 0.11 -18.22
CA LEU A 148 -1.37 -1.33 -18.04
C LEU A 148 -2.68 -1.93 -18.53
N GLU A 149 -2.72 -2.33 -19.80
CA GLU A 149 -3.93 -2.80 -20.48
C GLU A 149 -4.61 -3.95 -19.73
N ASP A 150 -5.89 -3.74 -19.40
CA ASP A 150 -6.76 -4.75 -18.80
C ASP A 150 -7.54 -5.48 -19.91
N ASP A 151 -7.68 -6.80 -19.80
CA ASP A 151 -8.58 -7.64 -20.56
C ASP A 151 -10.04 -7.32 -20.17
N PRO A 152 -10.85 -6.77 -21.09
CA PRO A 152 -12.23 -6.39 -20.81
C PRO A 152 -13.15 -7.56 -20.45
N ALA A 153 -12.75 -8.81 -20.74
CA ALA A 153 -13.53 -10.00 -20.40
C ALA A 153 -13.29 -10.49 -18.96
N THR A 154 -12.12 -10.23 -18.38
CA THR A 154 -11.68 -10.81 -17.11
C THR A 154 -11.39 -9.78 -16.02
N ASP A 155 -11.33 -8.48 -16.36
CA ASP A 155 -10.87 -7.39 -15.46
C ASP A 155 -9.45 -7.66 -14.90
N ASP A 156 -8.68 -8.51 -15.59
CA ASP A 156 -7.27 -8.84 -15.34
C ASP A 156 -6.39 -8.17 -16.41
N LEU A 157 -5.06 -8.15 -16.25
CA LEU A 157 -4.12 -7.72 -17.29
C LEU A 157 -4.22 -8.62 -18.53
N THR A 158 -4.01 -8.04 -19.72
CA THR A 158 -3.76 -8.86 -20.92
C THR A 158 -2.51 -9.72 -20.73
N ASP A 159 -2.44 -10.88 -21.42
CA ASP A 159 -1.28 -11.77 -21.36
C ASP A 159 0.02 -11.05 -21.76
N ASP A 160 -0.06 -10.14 -22.74
CA ASP A 160 1.08 -9.34 -23.19
C ASP A 160 1.56 -8.38 -22.09
N ALA A 161 0.65 -7.61 -21.47
CA ALA A 161 0.99 -6.68 -20.39
C ALA A 161 1.54 -7.41 -19.16
N ARG A 162 0.94 -8.56 -18.81
CA ARG A 162 1.43 -9.44 -17.75
C ARG A 162 2.84 -9.94 -18.05
N GLY A 163 3.10 -10.41 -19.27
CA GLY A 163 4.42 -10.85 -19.69
C GLY A 163 5.49 -9.75 -19.67
N GLU A 164 5.12 -8.50 -19.98
CA GLU A 164 6.01 -7.34 -19.85
C GLU A 164 6.38 -7.04 -18.40
N ILE A 165 5.40 -7.03 -17.49
CA ILE A 165 5.64 -6.84 -16.06
C ILE A 165 6.50 -7.99 -15.50
N GLU A 166 6.19 -9.24 -15.83
CA GLU A 166 6.96 -10.40 -15.35
C GLU A 166 8.42 -10.35 -15.78
N ARG A 167 8.70 -9.96 -17.04
CA ARG A 167 10.07 -9.78 -17.52
C ARG A 167 10.78 -8.65 -16.78
N PHE A 168 10.10 -7.51 -16.59
CA PHE A 168 10.65 -6.38 -15.85
C PHE A 168 10.96 -6.75 -14.39
N VAL A 169 10.02 -7.38 -13.69
CA VAL A 169 10.17 -7.77 -12.28
C VAL A 169 11.30 -8.79 -12.12
N LYS A 170 11.37 -9.78 -13.03
CA LYS A 170 12.46 -10.76 -13.04
C LYS A 170 13.82 -10.08 -13.20
N GLY A 171 13.99 -9.25 -14.23
CA GLY A 171 15.28 -8.61 -14.50
C GLY A 171 15.70 -7.57 -13.46
N THR A 172 14.74 -6.84 -12.90
CA THR A 172 15.01 -5.74 -11.97
C THR A 172 15.23 -6.22 -10.54
N PHE A 173 14.46 -7.22 -10.11
CA PHE A 173 14.46 -7.71 -8.73
C PHE A 173 14.86 -9.18 -8.64
N GLY A 174 14.21 -10.05 -9.41
CA GLY A 174 14.37 -11.51 -9.30
C GLY A 174 15.79 -12.01 -9.54
N ASP A 175 16.51 -11.40 -10.49
CA ASP A 175 17.90 -11.75 -10.79
C ASP A 175 18.88 -11.33 -9.67
N VAL A 176 18.47 -10.44 -8.76
CA VAL A 176 19.26 -9.96 -7.62
C VAL A 176 18.90 -10.71 -6.32
N VAL A 177 17.62 -10.82 -6.00
CA VAL A 177 17.16 -11.35 -4.70
C VAL A 177 16.69 -12.80 -4.75
N GLY A 178 16.63 -13.41 -5.94
CA GLY A 178 16.12 -14.77 -6.15
C GLY A 178 14.63 -14.78 -6.50
N LYS A 179 14.24 -15.60 -7.47
CA LYS A 179 12.87 -15.66 -8.01
C LYS A 179 11.82 -16.00 -6.94
N GLU A 180 12.19 -16.81 -5.96
CA GLU A 180 11.35 -17.24 -4.85
C GLU A 180 11.12 -16.16 -3.78
N ASN A 181 11.95 -15.11 -3.78
CA ASN A 181 11.88 -13.99 -2.83
C ASN A 181 11.28 -12.73 -3.44
N VAL A 182 10.69 -12.83 -4.64
CA VAL A 182 9.99 -11.73 -5.32
C VAL A 182 8.59 -12.16 -5.68
N ILE A 183 7.62 -11.31 -5.36
CA ILE A 183 6.27 -11.44 -5.89
C ILE A 183 5.72 -10.06 -6.23
N TRP A 184 4.77 -10.01 -7.16
CA TRP A 184 4.12 -8.77 -7.56
C TRP A 184 2.62 -8.99 -7.75
N PHE A 185 1.85 -7.92 -7.60
CA PHE A 185 0.41 -7.92 -7.86
C PHE A 185 -0.06 -6.51 -8.24
N LYS A 186 -1.18 -6.44 -8.96
CA LYS A 186 -1.87 -5.18 -9.30
C LYS A 186 -3.20 -5.16 -8.56
N ASN A 187 -3.55 -4.02 -7.95
CA ASN A 187 -4.88 -3.85 -7.37
C ASN A 187 -5.89 -3.50 -8.49
N TRP A 188 -6.92 -4.32 -8.65
CA TRP A 188 -7.96 -4.17 -9.68
C TRP A 188 -8.83 -2.92 -9.46
N ARG A 189 -9.58 -2.50 -10.50
CA ARG A 189 -10.34 -1.24 -10.54
C ARG A 189 -11.21 -0.96 -9.31
N SER A 190 -11.73 -1.98 -8.63
CA SER A 190 -12.56 -1.84 -7.43
C SER A 190 -11.79 -1.39 -6.16
N LEU A 191 -10.46 -1.53 -6.14
CA LEU A 191 -9.57 -1.18 -5.02
C LEU A 191 -8.66 0.02 -5.30
N LYS A 192 -8.60 0.50 -6.55
CA LYS A 192 -7.77 1.66 -6.92
C LYS A 192 -8.24 2.90 -6.16
N SER A 193 -7.37 3.44 -5.31
CA SER A 193 -7.55 4.77 -4.72
C SER A 193 -7.07 5.89 -5.67
N VAL A 194 -6.44 5.52 -6.78
CA VAL A 194 -5.60 6.36 -7.64
C VAL A 194 -5.82 5.91 -9.10
N ASN A 195 -6.66 6.63 -9.85
CA ASN A 195 -7.11 6.23 -11.21
C ASN A 195 -6.35 6.86 -12.38
N ALA A 196 -5.41 7.78 -12.14
CA ALA A 196 -4.71 8.54 -13.19
C ALA A 196 -3.25 8.11 -13.42
N VAL A 197 -2.71 7.24 -12.56
CA VAL A 197 -1.34 6.72 -12.72
C VAL A 197 -1.33 5.23 -12.43
N GLU A 198 -0.92 4.46 -13.41
CA GLU A 198 -0.83 3.01 -13.29
C GLU A 198 0.36 2.62 -12.41
N HIS A 199 0.12 1.61 -11.59
CA HIS A 199 1.10 1.07 -10.67
C HIS A 199 0.80 -0.38 -10.34
N PHE A 200 1.84 -1.09 -9.95
CA PHE A 200 1.74 -2.41 -9.35
C PHE A 200 2.65 -2.48 -8.13
N HIS A 201 2.35 -3.42 -7.26
CA HIS A 201 3.10 -3.67 -6.04
C HIS A 201 4.14 -4.75 -6.28
N VAL A 202 5.33 -4.56 -5.73
CA VAL A 202 6.37 -5.58 -5.66
C VAL A 202 6.71 -5.79 -4.19
N MET A 203 6.75 -7.05 -3.77
CA MET A 203 7.19 -7.44 -2.45
C MET A 203 8.44 -8.30 -2.55
N LEU A 204 9.45 -7.95 -1.74
CA LEU A 204 10.76 -8.61 -1.71
C LEU A 204 10.97 -9.16 -0.30
N TYR A 205 11.34 -10.43 -0.19
CA TYR A 205 11.60 -11.05 1.12
C TYR A 205 13.08 -10.93 1.51
N ASP A 206 13.32 -10.27 2.65
CA ASP A 206 14.64 -10.08 3.27
C ASP A 206 15.75 -9.63 2.29
N PRO A 207 15.50 -8.63 1.40
CA PRO A 207 16.49 -8.18 0.42
C PRO A 207 17.63 -7.40 1.10
N ASP A 208 18.78 -7.34 0.42
CA ASP A 208 19.90 -6.49 0.84
C ASP A 208 19.46 -5.01 0.94
N PRO A 209 19.61 -4.35 2.10
CA PRO A 209 19.27 -2.93 2.26
C PRO A 209 19.97 -2.01 1.26
N GLU A 210 21.22 -2.29 0.86
CA GLU A 210 21.95 -1.48 -0.12
C GLU A 210 21.30 -1.56 -1.52
N PHE A 211 20.75 -2.73 -1.86
CA PHE A 211 19.98 -2.89 -3.09
C PHE A 211 18.71 -2.05 -3.05
N ILE A 212 18.02 -2.03 -1.91
CA ILE A 212 16.79 -1.25 -1.74
C ILE A 212 17.08 0.25 -1.82
N GLU A 213 18.11 0.73 -1.14
CA GLU A 213 18.53 2.13 -1.21
C GLU A 213 18.83 2.56 -2.65
N ARG A 214 19.56 1.71 -3.40
CA ARG A 214 19.88 1.98 -4.81
C ARG A 214 18.64 2.01 -5.70
N ILE A 215 17.78 0.99 -5.61
CA ILE A 215 16.65 0.84 -6.53
C ILE A 215 15.54 1.87 -6.27
N THR A 216 15.43 2.38 -5.04
CA THR A 216 14.47 3.43 -4.69
C THR A 216 15.09 4.83 -4.72
N ASN A 217 16.38 4.96 -5.08
CA ASN A 217 17.14 6.21 -5.06
C ASN A 217 17.05 6.93 -3.69
N GLY A 218 17.19 6.18 -2.61
CA GLY A 218 17.12 6.69 -1.23
C GLY A 218 15.72 7.11 -0.77
N ASP A 219 14.65 6.72 -1.48
CA ASP A 219 13.28 6.96 -1.01
C ASP A 219 13.03 6.27 0.33
N VAL A 220 12.17 6.88 1.14
CA VAL A 220 11.70 6.32 2.41
C VAL A 220 10.20 6.55 2.56
N PRO A 221 9.45 5.57 3.09
CA PRO A 221 8.00 5.61 3.15
C PRO A 221 7.52 6.74 4.07
N LEU A 222 6.39 7.35 3.72
CA LEU A 222 5.82 8.45 4.53
C LEU A 222 5.47 7.99 5.94
N SER A 223 4.98 6.76 6.13
CA SER A 223 4.70 6.20 7.46
C SER A 223 5.88 6.22 8.44
N GLN A 224 7.13 6.39 7.97
CA GLN A 224 8.30 6.54 8.84
C GLN A 224 8.72 8.00 9.06
N LYS A 225 8.19 8.95 8.27
CA LYS A 225 8.52 10.38 8.34
C LYS A 225 7.65 11.18 9.32
N ILE A 226 6.54 10.59 9.80
CA ILE A 226 5.49 11.24 10.61
C ILE A 226 5.20 10.53 11.92
#